data_AF-A0A525W9Z9-F1
#
_entry.id   AF-A0A525W9Z9-F1
#
_cell.length_a   1.000
_cell.length_b   1.000
_cell.length_c   1.000
_cell.angle_alpha   90.00
_cell.angle_beta   90.00
_cell.angle_gamma   90.00
#
_symmetry.space_group_name_H-M   'P 1'
#
loop_
_entity.id
_entity.type
_entity.pdbx_description
1 polymer ?
#
loop_
_entity_poly.entity_id
_entity_poly.type
_entity_poly.pdbx_seq_one_letter_code
_entity_poly.pdbx_strand_id
1 'polypeptide(L)'
;MTRPSQVRIGRNPSERGSETEMSKAVIYKGYTIQPALRQLPDTGQWELNVFISWSTEEEEDCRHFYLVGRYATEDEATAHCIAHGQQIVDGKIPGSSVG
;
A
#
# COMPACT_ATOMS: atom_id res chain seq x y z
N MET A 1 -28.02 37.59 18.11
CA MET A 1 -27.15 36.44 18.49
C MET A 1 -27.95 35.16 18.35
N THR A 2 -27.81 34.44 17.23
CA THR A 2 -28.31 33.06 17.06
C THR A 2 -27.35 32.34 16.10
N ARG A 3 -26.95 31.13 16.49
CA ARG A 3 -25.84 30.33 15.93
C ARG A 3 -26.17 29.74 14.54
N PRO A 4 -25.17 29.45 13.68
CA PRO A 4 -25.42 28.95 12.33
C PRO A 4 -25.78 27.45 12.28
N SER A 5 -26.66 27.12 11.34
CA SER A 5 -27.11 25.78 10.98
C SER A 5 -26.01 25.00 10.24
N GLN A 6 -25.61 23.86 10.79
CA GLN A 6 -24.67 22.94 10.15
C GLN A 6 -25.44 21.90 9.32
N VAL A 7 -25.44 22.08 8.00
CA VAL A 7 -25.96 21.10 7.04
C VAL A 7 -25.00 19.91 6.97
N ARG A 8 -25.50 18.73 7.35
CA ARG A 8 -24.86 17.43 7.12
C ARG A 8 -25.19 16.99 5.70
N ILE A 9 -24.19 16.86 4.83
CA ILE A 9 -24.30 16.02 3.65
C ILE A 9 -23.24 14.93 3.77
N GLY A 10 -23.74 13.71 4.02
CA GLY A 10 -22.93 12.51 4.08
C GLY A 10 -22.38 12.14 2.73
N ARG A 11 -21.12 11.71 2.72
CA ARG A 11 -20.62 10.69 1.82
C ARG A 11 -20.03 9.59 2.70
N ASN A 12 -20.81 8.54 2.88
CA ASN A 12 -20.27 7.24 3.29
C ASN A 12 -20.30 6.36 2.05
N PRO A 13 -19.18 5.72 1.72
CA PRO A 13 -19.24 4.33 1.33
C PRO A 13 -18.39 3.51 2.29
N SER A 14 -19.10 2.70 3.08
CA SER A 14 -18.63 1.44 3.65
C SER A 14 -17.37 1.49 4.53
N GLU A 15 -17.63 1.72 5.81
CA GLU A 15 -16.99 0.97 6.89
C GLU A 15 -17.14 -0.53 6.60
N ARG A 16 -16.13 -1.13 5.96
CA ARG A 16 -15.94 -2.57 5.92
C ARG A 16 -14.70 -2.82 6.78
N GLY A 17 -14.94 -3.36 7.96
CA GLY A 17 -13.96 -3.50 9.02
C GLY A 17 -12.65 -4.13 8.55
N SER A 18 -11.59 -3.37 8.77
CA SER A 18 -10.30 -3.79 9.32
C SER A 18 -9.57 -2.47 9.54
N GLU A 19 -9.42 -2.05 10.79
CA GLU A 19 -8.34 -1.14 11.19
C GLU A 19 -7.01 -1.88 10.93
N THR A 20 -6.66 -2.04 9.65
CA THR A 20 -5.31 -2.40 9.24
C THR A 20 -4.54 -1.10 9.35
N GLU A 21 -3.74 -1.03 10.41
CA GLU A 21 -2.84 0.07 10.69
C GLU A 21 -2.14 0.47 9.39
N MET A 22 -2.17 1.78 9.15
CA MET A 22 -1.83 2.37 7.87
C MET A 22 -0.39 2.03 7.48
N SER A 23 -0.25 1.00 6.66
CA SER A 23 0.82 0.90 5.68
C SER A 23 0.76 2.14 4.79
N LYS A 24 1.36 3.24 5.26
CA LYS A 24 1.33 4.54 4.59
C LYS A 24 1.87 4.36 3.18
N ALA A 25 1.06 4.69 2.18
CA ALA A 25 1.52 4.77 0.80
C ALA A 25 2.69 5.79 0.74
N VAL A 26 3.79 5.39 0.14
CA VAL A 26 5.00 6.21 -0.01
C VAL A 26 5.18 6.55 -1.47
N ILE A 27 5.28 7.84 -1.78
CA ILE A 27 5.65 8.29 -3.12
C ILE A 27 7.17 8.26 -3.25
N TYR A 28 7.68 7.52 -4.22
CA TYR A 28 9.10 7.37 -4.50
C TYR A 28 9.37 7.50 -6.00
N LYS A 29 10.16 8.49 -6.41
CA LYS A 29 10.51 8.77 -7.83
C LYS A 29 9.29 8.93 -8.76
N GLY A 30 8.15 9.39 -8.26
CA GLY A 30 6.90 9.50 -9.04
C GLY A 30 6.02 8.24 -9.03
N TYR A 31 6.48 7.16 -8.40
CA TYR A 31 5.71 5.94 -8.18
C TYR A 31 5.10 5.95 -6.79
N THR A 32 3.86 5.52 -6.66
CA THR A 32 3.18 5.34 -5.39
C THR A 32 3.34 3.89 -4.94
N ILE A 33 4.08 3.68 -3.87
CA ILE A 33 4.32 2.37 -3.26
C ILE A 33 3.33 2.20 -2.11
N GLN A 34 2.39 1.28 -2.27
CA GLN A 34 1.39 0.95 -1.26
C GLN A 34 1.70 -0.43 -0.67
N PRO A 35 2.13 -0.51 0.60
CA PRO A 35 2.31 -1.79 1.26
C PRO A 35 0.94 -2.41 1.55
N ALA A 36 0.77 -3.67 1.16
CA ALA A 36 -0.43 -4.46 1.39
C ALA A 36 -0.05 -5.76 2.11
N LEU A 37 0.24 -5.63 3.40
CA LEU A 37 0.59 -6.76 4.24
C LEU A 37 -0.61 -7.70 4.37
N ARG A 38 -0.36 -9.01 4.22
CA ARG A 38 -1.39 -10.02 4.33
C ARG A 38 -1.01 -11.03 5.40
N GLN A 39 -1.78 -11.07 6.49
CA GLN A 39 -1.59 -12.10 7.51
C GLN A 39 -2.18 -13.43 7.04
N LEU A 40 -1.38 -14.50 7.13
CA LEU A 40 -1.80 -15.86 6.86
C LEU A 40 -2.46 -16.45 8.11
N PRO A 41 -3.76 -16.84 8.05
CA PRO A 41 -4.45 -17.43 9.18
C PRO A 41 -3.87 -18.80 9.57
N ASP A 42 -3.29 -19.53 8.61
CA ASP A 42 -2.72 -20.87 8.82
C ASP A 42 -1.43 -20.87 9.66
N THR A 43 -0.63 -19.81 9.57
CA THR A 43 0.71 -19.76 10.20
C THR A 43 0.90 -18.56 11.13
N GLY A 44 -0.02 -17.60 11.11
CA GLY A 44 0.12 -16.31 11.80
C GLY A 44 1.18 -15.38 11.20
N GLN A 45 1.83 -15.78 10.09
CA GLN A 45 2.90 -15.02 9.45
C GLN A 45 2.35 -13.97 8.49
N TRP A 46 3.10 -12.90 8.29
CA TRP A 46 2.77 -11.81 7.39
C TRP A 46 3.46 -11.97 6.05
N GLU A 47 2.67 -12.09 4.98
CA GLU A 47 3.14 -12.01 3.61
C GLU A 47 3.23 -10.55 3.17
N LEU A 48 4.33 -10.25 2.49
CA LEU A 48 4.56 -8.95 1.90
C LEU A 48 3.94 -8.89 0.52
N ASN A 49 2.94 -8.03 0.37
CA ASN A 49 2.51 -7.60 -0.94
C ASN A 49 2.73 -6.10 -1.08
N VAL A 50 3.09 -5.67 -2.27
CA VAL A 50 3.26 -4.26 -2.58
C VAL A 50 2.55 -3.95 -3.88
N PHE A 51 1.73 -2.91 -3.85
CA PHE A 51 1.12 -2.32 -5.02
C PHE A 51 1.92 -1.09 -5.39
N ILE A 52 2.44 -1.08 -6.61
CA ILE A 52 3.16 0.07 -7.14
C ILE A 52 2.30 0.63 -8.25
N SER A 53 1.80 1.85 -8.06
CA SER A 53 1.03 2.58 -9.07
C SER A 53 1.80 3.79 -9.55
N TRP A 54 1.70 4.10 -10.83
CA TRP A 54 2.30 5.28 -11.42
C TRP A 54 1.38 5.86 -12.48
N SER A 55 1.31 7.18 -12.52
CA SER A 55 0.60 7.90 -13.56
C SER A 55 1.59 8.39 -14.61
N THR A 56 1.30 8.07 -15.86
CA THR A 56 1.94 8.68 -17.04
C THR A 56 1.00 9.73 -17.62
N GLU A 57 1.46 10.50 -18.62
CA GLU A 57 0.61 11.52 -19.28
C GLU A 57 -0.66 10.93 -19.92
N GLU A 58 -0.64 9.63 -20.22
CA GLU A 58 -1.70 8.95 -20.97
C GLU A 58 -2.51 8.00 -20.07
N GLU A 59 -1.86 7.30 -19.13
CA GLU A 59 -2.49 6.20 -18.39
C GLU A 59 -1.99 6.11 -16.93
N GLU A 60 -2.91 5.72 -16.03
CA GLU A 60 -2.58 5.30 -14.67
C GLU A 60 -2.39 3.78 -14.67
N ASP A 61 -1.14 3.35 -14.51
CA ASP A 61 -0.80 1.94 -14.40
C ASP A 61 -0.61 1.55 -12.94
N CYS A 62 -0.93 0.30 -12.64
CA CYS A 62 -0.61 -0.27 -11.34
C CYS A 62 -0.19 -1.73 -11.48
N ARG A 63 0.84 -2.09 -10.72
CA ARG A 63 1.38 -3.44 -10.72
C ARG A 63 1.49 -3.96 -9.30
N HIS A 64 0.96 -5.16 -9.14
CA HIS A 64 1.01 -5.89 -7.90
C HIS A 64 2.23 -6.81 -7.89
N PHE A 65 3.03 -6.72 -6.85
CA PHE A 65 4.17 -7.58 -6.62
C PHE A 65 4.01 -8.36 -5.32
N TYR A 66 4.17 -9.68 -5.44
CA TYR A 66 4.29 -10.59 -4.33
C TYR A 66 5.76 -10.66 -3.94
N LEU A 67 6.07 -10.29 -2.71
CA LEU A 67 7.43 -10.36 -2.18
C LEU A 67 7.59 -11.66 -1.41
N VAL A 68 8.68 -12.37 -1.69
CA VAL A 68 9.01 -13.61 -0.98
C VAL A 68 9.58 -13.23 0.39
N GLY A 69 8.70 -13.16 1.38
CA GLY A 69 9.08 -12.85 2.75
C GLY A 69 7.93 -13.14 3.69
N ARG A 70 8.24 -13.80 4.80
CA ARG A 70 7.28 -14.10 5.85
C ARG A 70 7.81 -13.54 7.16
N TYR A 71 7.02 -12.68 7.77
CA TYR A 71 7.43 -11.91 8.93
C TYR A 71 6.56 -12.26 10.13
N ALA A 72 7.16 -12.23 11.33
CA ALA A 72 6.44 -12.51 12.56
C ALA A 72 5.60 -11.30 13.02
N THR A 73 6.02 -10.09 12.65
CA THR A 73 5.39 -8.83 13.07
C THR A 73 5.06 -7.94 11.88
N GLU A 74 4.03 -7.12 12.04
CA GLU A 74 3.58 -6.17 11.03
C GLU A 74 4.59 -5.03 10.79
N ASP A 75 5.27 -4.57 11.85
CA ASP A 75 6.27 -3.48 11.75
C ASP A 75 7.49 -3.90 10.91
N GLU A 76 8.02 -5.09 11.16
CA GLU A 76 9.11 -5.67 10.37
C GLU A 76 8.65 -5.86 8.92
N ALA A 77 7.45 -6.40 8.74
CA ALA A 77 6.86 -6.59 7.43
C ALA A 77 6.72 -5.26 6.66
N THR A 78 6.27 -4.20 7.33
CA THR A 78 6.08 -2.86 6.73
C THR A 78 7.41 -2.26 6.27
N ALA A 79 8.42 -2.26 7.15
CA ALA A 79 9.74 -1.72 6.85
C ALA A 79 10.37 -2.44 5.64
N HIS A 80 10.28 -3.78 5.63
CA HIS A 80 10.78 -4.59 4.52
C HIS A 80 9.98 -4.38 3.22
N CYS A 81 8.66 -4.21 3.31
CA CYS A 81 7.80 -3.98 2.15
C CYS A 81 8.13 -2.66 1.45
N ILE A 82 8.30 -1.57 2.21
CA ILE A 82 8.67 -0.25 1.66
C ILE A 82 10.07 -0.32 1.02
N ALA A 83 11.04 -0.92 1.71
CA ALA A 83 12.39 -1.07 1.19
C ALA A 83 12.42 -1.87 -0.11
N HIS A 84 11.65 -2.97 -0.18
CA HIS A 84 11.53 -3.76 -1.40
C HIS A 84 10.78 -3.02 -2.52
N GLY A 85 9.70 -2.30 -2.21
CA GLY A 85 9.00 -1.47 -3.17
C GLY A 85 9.93 -0.46 -3.83
N GLN A 86 10.80 0.18 -3.05
CA GLN A 86 11.81 1.10 -3.58
C GLN A 86 12.83 0.37 -4.48
N GLN A 87 13.23 -0.85 -4.15
CA GLN A 87 14.13 -1.65 -5.00
C GLN A 87 13.48 -2.07 -6.33
N ILE A 88 12.18 -2.36 -6.33
CA ILE A 88 11.41 -2.65 -7.55
C ILE A 88 11.39 -1.41 -8.45
N VAL A 89 11.06 -0.24 -7.88
CA VAL A 89 11.07 1.04 -8.61
C VAL A 89 12.47 1.38 -9.13
N ASP A 90 13.52 1.09 -8.36
CA ASP A 90 14.91 1.30 -8.79
C ASP A 90 15.35 0.33 -9.89
N GLY A 91 14.51 -0.64 -10.27
CA GLY A 91 14.83 -1.65 -11.27
C GLY A 91 15.89 -2.65 -10.81
N LYS A 92 16.18 -2.72 -9.51
CA LYS A 92 17.16 -3.67 -8.94
C LYS A 92 16.69 -5.13 -9.01
N ILE A 93 15.40 -5.36 -9.26
CA ILE A 93 14.85 -6.70 -9.42
C ILE A 93 14.71 -6.99 -10.93
N PRO A 94 15.59 -7.83 -11.51
CA PRO A 94 15.51 -8.18 -12.93
C PRO A 94 14.18 -8.90 -13.22
N GLY A 95 13.45 -8.42 -14.22
CA GLY A 95 12.15 -8.97 -14.63
C GLY A 95 10.92 -8.43 -13.88
N SER A 96 11.13 -7.59 -12.87
CA SER A 96 10.05 -6.92 -12.11
C SER A 96 10.11 -5.39 -12.21
N SER A 97 10.92 -4.85 -13.12
CA SER A 97 11.05 -3.41 -13.33
C SER A 97 9.76 -2.81 -13.89
N VAL A 98 9.46 -1.58 -13.46
CA VAL A 98 8.35 -0.76 -13.96
C VAL A 98 8.77 0.13 -15.14
N GLY A 99 9.76 -0.32 -15.92
CA GLY A 99 10.33 0.39 -17.07
C GLY A 99 10.40 -0.47 -18.31
#